data_AF-A0A7C0Y3M3-F1
#
_entry.id   AF-A0A7C0Y3M3-F1
#
_cell.length_a   1.000
_cell.length_b   1.000
_cell.length_c   1.000
_cell.angle_alpha   90.00
_cell.angle_beta   90.00
_cell.angle_gamma   90.00
#
_symmetry.space_group_name_H-M   'P 1'
#
loop_
_entity.id
_entity.type
_entity.pdbx_description
1 polymer ?
#
loop_
_entity_poly.entity_id
_entity_poly.type
_entity_poly.pdbx_seq_one_letter_code
_entity_poly.pdbx_strand_id
1 'polypeptide(L)'
;MPEVEKEYQSLLRDKTNAEIKYRELMDKLMEAKVAERLESSQKGERFTIIDPPQYPEEPCKPNRLAIILIGFILSLGTGIAAVSIAEYIDHSVKGVKDIASITSIPVIGILPIIETEEDIAAKKKIKLVYIAGALLLMIICLVFVHFYFIKLDILWYKIW
;
A
#
# COMPACT_ATOMS: atom_id res chain seq x y z
N MET A 1 -17.05 90.67 39.57
CA MET A 1 -16.65 89.47 40.36
C MET A 1 -15.93 88.52 39.41
N PRO A 2 -14.60 88.36 39.52
CA PRO A 2 -13.78 87.63 38.54
C PRO A 2 -13.76 86.10 38.68
N GLU A 3 -14.34 85.53 39.74
CA GLU A 3 -14.35 84.08 39.97
C GLU A 3 -15.42 83.34 39.15
N VAL A 4 -16.61 83.92 39.01
CA VAL A 4 -17.73 83.35 38.24
C VAL A 4 -17.39 83.19 36.75
N GLU A 5 -16.65 84.15 36.19
CA GLU A 5 -16.20 84.08 34.79
C GLU A 5 -15.21 82.92 34.59
N LYS A 6 -14.29 82.70 35.53
CA LYS A 6 -13.34 81.58 35.45
C LYS A 6 -14.07 80.22 35.49
N GLU A 7 -15.07 80.11 36.35
CA GLU A 7 -15.86 78.89 36.48
C GLU A 7 -16.67 78.62 35.21
N TYR A 8 -17.30 79.65 34.62
CA TYR A 8 -18.00 79.54 33.34
C TYR A 8 -17.09 79.09 32.20
N GLN A 9 -15.89 79.67 32.08
CA GLN A 9 -14.89 79.27 31.08
C GLN A 9 -14.42 77.81 31.28
N SER A 10 -14.27 77.37 32.54
CA SER A 10 -13.91 75.99 32.84
C SER A 10 -15.00 75.01 32.40
N LEU A 11 -16.27 75.37 32.64
CA LEU A 11 -17.43 74.56 32.28
C LEU A 11 -17.59 74.45 30.75
N LEU A 12 -17.33 75.55 30.03
CA LEU A 12 -17.32 75.56 28.56
C LEU A 12 -16.24 74.63 27.99
N ARG A 13 -15.03 74.69 28.55
CA ARG A 13 -13.93 73.81 28.13
C ARG A 13 -14.26 72.34 28.37
N ASP A 14 -14.85 72.02 29.52
CA ASP A 14 -15.22 70.65 29.86
C ASP A 14 -16.35 70.13 28.97
N LYS A 15 -17.32 70.98 28.62
CA LYS A 15 -18.34 70.68 27.61
C LYS A 15 -17.70 70.37 26.25
N THR A 16 -16.80 71.22 25.77
CA THR A 16 -16.11 71.01 24.49
C THR A 16 -15.30 69.71 24.49
N ASN A 17 -14.59 69.41 25.58
CA ASN A 17 -13.84 68.16 25.73
C ASN A 17 -14.75 66.93 25.71
N ALA A 18 -15.92 67.00 26.35
CA ALA A 18 -16.90 65.92 26.35
C ALA A 18 -17.49 65.70 24.96
N GLU A 19 -17.80 66.78 24.22
CA GLU A 19 -18.29 66.70 22.84
C GLU A 19 -17.24 66.08 21.89
N ILE A 20 -15.96 66.43 22.04
CA ILE A 20 -14.86 65.85 21.24
C ILE A 20 -14.73 64.35 21.53
N LYS A 21 -14.70 63.94 22.81
CA LYS A 21 -14.63 62.52 23.19
C LYS A 21 -15.83 61.72 22.69
N TYR A 22 -17.03 62.30 22.76
CA TYR A 22 -18.23 61.66 22.25
C TYR A 22 -18.13 61.39 20.74
N ARG A 23 -17.66 62.37 19.96
CA ARG A 23 -17.43 62.21 18.52
C ARG A 23 -16.41 61.11 18.24
N GLU A 24 -15.27 61.13 18.93
CA GLU A 24 -14.22 60.12 18.75
C GLU A 24 -14.71 58.69 19.06
N LEU A 25 -15.51 58.53 20.12
CA LEU A 25 -16.12 57.24 20.46
C LEU A 25 -17.15 56.78 19.42
N MET A 26 -17.92 57.73 18.87
CA MET A 26 -18.89 57.42 17.81
C MET A 26 -18.20 56.94 16.54
N ASP A 27 -17.11 57.59 16.15
CA ASP A 27 -16.33 57.22 14.97
C ASP A 27 -15.72 55.82 15.12
N LYS A 28 -15.08 55.55 16.28
CA LYS A 28 -14.55 54.21 16.61
C LYS A 28 -15.63 53.13 16.62
N LEU A 29 -16.84 53.45 17.09
CA LEU A 29 -17.96 52.52 17.09
C LEU A 29 -18.43 52.21 15.67
N MET A 30 -18.50 53.21 14.78
CA MET A 30 -18.82 52.98 13.38
C MET A 30 -17.77 52.11 12.69
N GLU A 31 -16.49 52.39 12.90
CA GLU A 31 -15.39 51.56 12.36
C GLU A 31 -15.49 50.11 12.84
N ALA A 32 -15.71 49.89 14.15
CA ALA A 32 -15.88 48.55 14.71
C ALA A 32 -17.10 47.82 14.13
N LYS A 33 -18.24 48.51 13.96
CA LYS A 33 -19.45 47.92 13.33
C LYS A 33 -19.22 47.57 11.86
N VAL A 34 -18.44 48.36 11.14
CA VAL A 34 -18.08 48.05 9.74
C VAL A 34 -17.16 46.83 9.70
N ALA A 35 -16.15 46.77 10.57
CA ALA A 35 -15.25 45.63 10.70
C ALA A 35 -16.00 44.33 11.08
N GLU A 36 -16.88 44.39 12.07
CA GLU A 36 -17.74 43.27 12.49
C GLU A 36 -18.62 42.78 11.33
N ARG A 37 -19.24 43.69 10.56
CA ARG A 37 -20.04 43.31 9.39
C ARG A 37 -19.20 42.67 8.29
N LEU A 38 -17.96 43.10 8.10
CA LEU A 38 -17.04 42.51 7.12
C LEU A 38 -16.60 41.10 7.53
N GLU A 39 -16.33 40.89 8.82
CA GLU A 39 -16.02 39.58 9.40
C GLU A 39 -17.24 38.64 9.36
N SER A 40 -18.41 39.12 9.81
CA SER A 40 -19.67 38.38 9.79
C SER A 40 -20.13 38.01 8.38
N SER A 41 -19.83 38.86 7.38
CA SER A 41 -20.13 38.56 5.97
C SER A 41 -19.17 37.55 5.34
N GLN A 42 -18.28 36.91 6.11
CA GLN A 42 -17.43 35.78 5.69
C GLN A 42 -16.67 36.01 4.37
N LYS A 43 -16.26 37.25 4.08
CA LYS A 43 -15.41 37.53 2.90
C LYS A 43 -13.93 37.22 3.14
N GLY A 44 -13.56 36.76 4.34
CA GLY A 44 -12.18 36.48 4.74
C GLY A 44 -11.56 35.26 4.07
N GLU A 45 -12.31 34.17 3.88
CA GLU A 45 -11.74 32.94 3.34
C GLU A 45 -12.79 32.13 2.58
N ARG A 46 -13.25 32.65 1.43
CA ARG A 46 -13.96 31.79 0.49
C ARG A 46 -12.92 30.89 -0.16
N PHE A 47 -12.65 29.73 0.45
CA PHE A 47 -11.94 28.63 -0.20
C PHE A 47 -12.70 28.27 -1.47
N THR A 48 -12.29 28.86 -2.59
CA THR A 48 -12.76 28.46 -3.90
C THR A 48 -11.96 27.23 -4.26
N ILE A 49 -12.65 26.12 -4.50
CA ILE A 49 -12.04 24.90 -5.00
C ILE A 49 -11.67 25.22 -6.45
N ILE A 50 -10.39 25.51 -6.70
CA ILE A 50 -9.87 25.80 -8.04
C ILE A 50 -9.74 24.49 -8.84
N ASP A 51 -9.35 23.40 -8.17
CA ASP A 51 -9.22 22.08 -8.76
C ASP A 51 -9.87 21.03 -7.83
N PRO A 52 -10.97 20.39 -8.25
CA PRO A 52 -11.56 19.30 -7.48
C PRO A 52 -10.62 18.09 -7.46
N PRO A 53 -10.62 17.29 -6.40
CA PRO A 53 -9.81 16.07 -6.34
C PRO A 53 -10.21 15.14 -7.49
N GLN A 54 -9.28 14.89 -8.40
CA GLN A 54 -9.46 13.91 -9.47
C GLN A 54 -9.28 12.51 -8.93
N TYR A 55 -10.11 11.58 -9.40
CA TYR A 55 -9.91 10.16 -9.10
C TYR A 55 -8.59 9.70 -9.74
N PRO A 56 -7.74 8.97 -9.01
CA PRO A 56 -6.50 8.46 -9.58
C PRO A 56 -6.83 7.48 -10.72
N GLU A 57 -6.43 7.83 -11.94
CA GLU A 57 -6.61 6.98 -13.13
C GLU A 57 -5.77 5.71 -13.05
N GLU A 58 -4.66 5.75 -12.30
CA GLU A 58 -3.77 4.62 -12.07
C GLU A 58 -3.69 4.25 -10.59
N PRO A 59 -3.76 2.94 -10.26
CA PRO A 59 -3.62 2.48 -8.89
C PRO A 59 -2.23 2.81 -8.35
N CYS A 60 -2.17 3.73 -7.39
CA CYS A 60 -0.93 4.22 -6.78
C CYS A 60 -0.09 3.09 -6.14
N LYS A 61 -0.75 2.01 -5.67
CA LYS A 61 -0.14 0.79 -5.11
C LYS A 61 -1.09 -0.41 -5.31
N PRO A 62 -0.61 -1.66 -5.36
CA PRO A 62 0.77 -2.12 -5.57
C PRO A 62 1.10 -2.34 -7.06
N ASN A 63 2.38 -2.22 -7.43
CA ASN A 63 2.86 -2.55 -8.78
C ASN A 63 2.78 -4.07 -9.00
N ARG A 64 1.67 -4.50 -9.63
CA ARG A 64 1.35 -5.91 -9.85
C ARG A 64 2.41 -6.62 -10.69
N LEU A 65 2.97 -5.94 -11.68
CA LEU A 65 3.99 -6.50 -12.57
C LEU A 65 5.27 -6.82 -11.80
N ALA A 66 5.71 -5.92 -10.92
CA ALA A 66 6.87 -6.15 -10.06
C ALA A 66 6.69 -7.36 -9.13
N ILE A 67 5.50 -7.53 -8.52
CA ILE A 67 5.23 -8.67 -7.63
C ILE A 67 5.28 -9.99 -8.38
N ILE A 68 4.66 -10.06 -9.57
CA ILE A 68 4.67 -11.27 -10.40
C ILE A 68 6.11 -11.63 -10.81
N LEU A 69 6.90 -10.65 -11.23
CA LEU A 69 8.27 -10.86 -11.69
C LEU A 69 9.18 -11.33 -10.54
N ILE A 70 9.06 -10.72 -9.36
CA ILE A 70 9.79 -11.16 -8.16
C ILE A 70 9.37 -12.57 -7.74
N GLY A 71 8.06 -12.86 -7.72
CA GLY A 71 7.55 -14.20 -7.39
C GLY A 71 8.01 -15.28 -8.37
N PHE A 72 8.08 -14.95 -9.66
CA PHE A 72 8.59 -15.84 -10.69
C PHE A 72 10.08 -16.17 -10.49
N ILE A 73 10.92 -15.14 -10.28
CA ILE A 73 12.35 -15.34 -10.03
C ILE A 73 12.58 -16.13 -8.74
N LEU A 74 11.86 -15.80 -7.65
CA LEU A 74 11.99 -16.49 -6.38
C LEU A 74 11.54 -17.95 -6.46
N SER A 75 10.46 -18.27 -7.17
CA SER A 75 10.01 -19.65 -7.30
C SER A 75 11.00 -20.51 -8.10
N LEU A 76 11.57 -19.97 -9.19
CA LEU A 76 12.64 -20.65 -9.93
C LEU A 76 13.89 -20.84 -9.07
N GLY A 77 14.35 -19.78 -8.40
CA GLY A 77 15.52 -19.85 -7.52
C GLY A 77 15.34 -20.85 -6.38
N THR A 78 14.19 -20.82 -5.72
CA THR A 78 13.86 -21.75 -4.63
C THR A 78 13.74 -23.19 -5.13
N GLY A 79 13.17 -23.42 -6.31
CA GLY A 79 13.07 -24.76 -6.90
C GLY A 79 14.44 -25.37 -7.18
N ILE A 80 15.35 -24.61 -7.79
CA ILE A 80 16.73 -25.06 -8.07
C ILE A 80 17.48 -25.29 -6.76
N ALA A 81 17.39 -24.35 -5.81
CA ALA A 81 18.04 -24.48 -4.52
C ALA A 81 17.54 -25.71 -3.74
N ALA A 82 16.23 -25.95 -3.72
CA ALA A 82 15.63 -27.09 -3.05
C ALA A 82 16.11 -28.42 -3.65
N VAL A 83 16.13 -28.56 -4.98
CA VAL A 83 16.65 -29.76 -5.66
C VAL A 83 18.14 -29.95 -5.36
N SER A 84 18.93 -28.87 -5.41
CA SER A 84 20.38 -28.94 -5.14
C SER A 84 20.68 -29.39 -3.70
N ILE A 85 19.93 -28.87 -2.73
CA ILE A 85 20.06 -29.26 -1.31
C ILE A 85 19.61 -30.71 -1.11
N ALA A 86 18.50 -31.11 -1.74
CA ALA A 86 18.01 -32.48 -1.65
C ALA A 86 19.04 -33.48 -2.23
N GLU A 87 19.66 -33.15 -3.37
CA GLU A 87 20.71 -33.96 -3.99
C GLU A 87 21.97 -34.02 -3.12
N TYR A 88 22.35 -32.91 -2.48
CA TYR A 88 23.53 -32.87 -1.60
C TYR A 88 23.35 -33.73 -0.34
N ILE A 89 22.13 -33.84 0.18
CA ILE A 89 21.83 -34.66 1.37
C ILE A 89 21.65 -36.14 0.99
N ASP A 90 21.30 -36.44 -0.27
CA ASP A 90 21.11 -37.81 -0.74
C ASP A 90 22.45 -38.54 -0.94
N HIS A 91 22.73 -39.50 -0.05
CA HIS A 91 23.94 -40.34 -0.10
C HIS A 91 23.71 -41.66 -0.86
N SER A 92 22.62 -41.78 -1.60
CA SER A 92 22.32 -43.00 -2.37
C SER A 92 23.28 -43.18 -3.55
N VAL A 93 23.68 -44.42 -3.80
CA VAL A 93 24.47 -44.80 -4.98
C VAL A 93 23.53 -44.80 -6.19
N LYS A 94 23.73 -43.87 -7.13
CA LYS A 94 22.84 -43.69 -8.30
C LYS A 94 23.38 -44.34 -9.56
N GLY A 95 24.67 -44.63 -9.61
CA GLY A 95 25.25 -45.21 -10.80
C GLY A 95 26.56 -45.96 -10.60
N VAL A 96 26.99 -46.53 -11.72
CA VAL A 96 28.22 -47.33 -11.85
C VAL A 96 29.46 -46.53 -11.46
N LYS A 97 29.48 -45.23 -11.76
CA LYS A 97 30.57 -44.31 -11.41
C LYS A 97 30.72 -44.16 -9.90
N ASP A 98 29.60 -44.07 -9.18
CA ASP A 98 29.60 -43.93 -7.73
C ASP A 98 30.19 -45.20 -7.10
N ILE A 99 29.76 -46.39 -7.55
CA ILE A 99 30.32 -47.68 -7.10
C ILE A 99 31.82 -47.77 -7.38
N ALA A 100 32.24 -47.47 -8.61
CA ALA A 100 33.66 -47.51 -8.97
C ALA A 100 34.50 -46.54 -8.13
N SER A 101 33.97 -45.36 -7.81
CA SER A 101 34.66 -44.35 -6.98
C SER A 101 34.75 -44.76 -5.50
N ILE A 102 33.71 -45.39 -4.95
CA ILE A 102 33.68 -45.83 -3.55
C ILE A 102 34.55 -47.07 -3.34
N THR A 103 34.48 -48.04 -4.26
CA THR A 103 35.14 -49.34 -4.09
C THR A 103 36.54 -49.38 -4.72
N SER A 104 36.88 -48.44 -5.61
CA SER A 104 38.14 -48.41 -6.39
C SER A 104 38.40 -49.68 -7.23
N ILE A 105 37.33 -50.42 -7.57
CA ILE A 105 37.38 -51.63 -8.40
C ILE A 105 36.66 -51.33 -9.73
N PRO A 106 37.22 -51.74 -10.89
CA PRO A 106 36.55 -51.59 -12.18
C PRO A 106 35.28 -52.45 -12.25
N VAL A 107 34.16 -51.86 -12.68
CA VAL A 107 32.88 -52.57 -12.84
C VAL A 107 32.92 -53.41 -14.13
N ILE A 108 32.72 -54.72 -13.98
CA ILE A 108 32.88 -55.71 -15.06
C ILE A 108 31.60 -55.84 -15.91
N GLY A 109 30.44 -55.46 -15.37
CA GLY A 109 29.17 -55.50 -16.09
C GLY A 109 28.03 -54.88 -15.29
N ILE A 110 26.96 -54.50 -15.99
CA ILE A 110 25.74 -53.93 -15.42
C ILE A 110 24.61 -54.91 -15.68
N LEU A 111 23.93 -55.36 -14.63
CA LEU A 111 22.72 -56.15 -14.77
C LEU A 111 21.53 -55.20 -14.97
N PRO A 112 20.83 -55.25 -16.12
CA PRO A 112 19.65 -54.42 -16.32
C PRO A 112 18.51 -54.88 -15.41
N ILE A 113 17.80 -53.92 -14.83
CA ILE A 113 16.58 -54.20 -14.07
C ILE A 113 15.47 -54.52 -15.06
N ILE A 114 14.83 -55.69 -14.89
CA ILE A 114 13.63 -56.06 -15.64
C ILE A 114 12.44 -55.56 -14.82
N GLU A 115 11.73 -54.56 -15.32
CA GLU A 115 10.52 -54.03 -14.67
C GLU A 115 9.34 -54.97 -14.94
N THR A 116 8.65 -55.39 -13.88
CA THR A 116 7.42 -56.17 -14.01
C THR A 116 6.24 -55.22 -14.30
N GLU A 117 5.15 -55.71 -14.90
CA GLU A 117 3.95 -54.89 -15.12
C GLU A 117 3.39 -54.28 -13.83
N GLU A 118 3.53 -54.99 -12.71
CA GLU A 118 3.17 -54.51 -11.36
C GLU A 118 4.02 -53.32 -10.90
N ASP A 119 5.34 -53.35 -11.16
CA ASP A 119 6.26 -52.26 -10.83
C ASP A 119 5.93 -51.00 -11.63
N ILE A 120 5.64 -51.16 -12.92
CA ILE A 120 5.24 -50.07 -13.81
C ILE A 120 3.91 -49.46 -13.34
N ALA A 121 2.94 -50.30 -12.96
CA ALA A 121 1.65 -49.85 -12.45
C ALA A 121 1.78 -49.09 -11.11
N ALA A 122 2.62 -49.59 -10.18
CA ALA A 122 2.87 -48.94 -8.90
C ALA A 122 3.54 -47.56 -9.07
N LYS A 123 4.57 -47.46 -9.92
CA LYS A 123 5.24 -46.19 -10.25
C LYS A 123 4.30 -45.18 -10.89
N LYS A 124 3.41 -45.63 -11.79
CA LYS A 124 2.38 -44.78 -12.43
C LYS A 124 1.40 -44.20 -11.41
N LYS A 125 0.93 -45.00 -10.45
CA LYS A 125 0.02 -44.54 -9.39
C LYS A 125 0.67 -43.45 -8.53
N ILE A 126 1.90 -43.68 -8.08
CA ILE A 126 2.65 -42.71 -7.26
C ILE A 126 2.90 -41.42 -8.05
N LYS A 127 3.32 -41.53 -9.32
CA LYS A 127 3.53 -40.37 -10.19
C LYS A 127 2.25 -39.56 -10.39
N LEU A 128 1.10 -40.24 -10.57
CA LEU A 128 -0.20 -39.60 -10.71
C LEU A 128 -0.62 -38.87 -9.43
N VAL A 129 -0.36 -39.44 -8.25
CA VAL A 129 -0.61 -38.79 -6.96
C VAL A 129 0.23 -37.51 -6.81
N TYR A 130 1.53 -37.55 -7.16
CA TYR A 130 2.37 -36.35 -7.12
C TYR A 130 1.89 -35.27 -8.11
N ILE A 131 1.48 -35.67 -9.32
CA ILE A 131 0.93 -34.72 -10.32
C ILE A 131 -0.39 -34.11 -9.81
N ALA A 132 -1.30 -34.93 -9.28
CA ALA A 132 -2.56 -34.47 -8.71
C ALA A 132 -2.34 -33.52 -7.52
N GLY A 133 -1.40 -33.85 -6.63
CA GLY A 133 -1.00 -33.00 -5.51
C GLY A 133 -0.42 -31.65 -5.97
N ALA A 134 0.46 -31.66 -6.97
CA ALA A 134 1.02 -30.43 -7.55
C ALA A 134 -0.06 -29.53 -8.18
N LEU A 135 -1.01 -30.12 -8.92
CA LEU A 135 -2.15 -29.39 -9.49
C LEU A 135 -3.05 -28.78 -8.41
N LEU A 136 -3.33 -29.53 -7.34
CA LEU A 136 -4.15 -29.05 -6.23
C LEU A 136 -3.48 -27.87 -5.52
N LEU A 137 -2.16 -27.95 -5.30
CA LEU A 137 -1.36 -26.87 -4.71
C LEU A 137 -1.33 -25.62 -5.61
N MET A 138 -1.23 -25.80 -6.93
CA MET A 138 -1.34 -24.72 -7.91
C MET A 138 -2.71 -24.02 -7.85
N ILE A 139 -3.80 -24.79 -7.74
CA ILE A 139 -5.16 -24.26 -7.61
C ILE A 139 -5.32 -23.48 -6.29
N ILE A 140 -4.82 -24.01 -5.16
CA ILE A 140 -4.83 -23.29 -3.87
C ILE A 140 -4.08 -21.97 -3.98
N CYS A 141 -2.90 -21.96 -4.62
CA CYS A 141 -2.11 -20.75 -4.80
C CYS A 141 -2.87 -19.71 -5.64
N LEU A 142 -3.54 -20.13 -6.72
CA LEU A 142 -4.38 -19.25 -7.53
C LEU A 142 -5.57 -18.69 -6.75
N VAL A 143 -6.25 -19.51 -5.96
CA VAL A 143 -7.38 -19.08 -5.11
C VAL A 143 -6.90 -18.10 -4.02
N PHE A 144 -5.74 -18.35 -3.42
CA PHE A 144 -5.14 -17.46 -2.42
C PHE A 144 -4.77 -16.10 -3.02
N VAL A 145 -4.14 -16.09 -4.20
CA VAL A 145 -3.85 -14.86 -4.94
C VAL A 145 -5.15 -14.13 -5.29
N HIS A 146 -6.15 -14.86 -5.76
CA HIS A 146 -7.45 -14.30 -6.10
C HIS A 146 -8.12 -13.65 -4.88
N PHE A 147 -8.25 -14.37 -3.77
CA PHE A 147 -8.93 -13.88 -2.56
C PHE A 147 -8.17 -12.75 -1.84
N TYR A 148 -6.84 -12.82 -1.81
CA TYR A 148 -6.01 -11.89 -1.03
C TYR A 148 -5.64 -10.61 -1.81
N PHE A 149 -5.47 -10.68 -3.15
CA PHE A 149 -5.06 -9.53 -3.96
C PHE A 149 -6.18 -8.88 -4.78
N ILE A 150 -7.32 -9.56 -4.99
CA ILE A 150 -8.44 -9.00 -5.77
C ILE A 150 -9.77 -9.34 -5.07
N LYS A 151 -10.30 -8.40 -4.27
CA LYS A 151 -11.75 -8.39 -4.04
C LYS A 151 -12.41 -8.23 -5.42
N LEU A 152 -13.31 -9.14 -5.79
CA LEU A 152 -14.05 -9.09 -7.06
C LEU A 152 -14.81 -7.77 -7.30
N ASP A 153 -14.95 -6.91 -6.28
CA ASP A 153 -15.68 -5.64 -6.39
C ASP A 153 -15.14 -4.66 -7.43
N ILE A 154 -13.83 -4.69 -7.76
CA ILE A 154 -13.22 -3.63 -8.60
C ILE A 154 -13.21 -3.98 -10.09
N LEU A 155 -13.40 -5.26 -10.46
CA LEU A 155 -13.45 -5.70 -11.87
C LEU A 155 -14.76 -5.31 -12.56
N TRP A 156 -15.86 -5.16 -11.81
CA TRP A 156 -17.17 -4.79 -12.35
C TRP A 156 -17.27 -3.29 -12.68
N TYR A 157 -16.51 -2.43 -12.01
CA TYR A 157 -16.59 -0.96 -12.18
C TYR A 157 -15.77 -0.40 -13.34
N LYS A 158 -14.85 -1.18 -13.92
CA LYS A 158 -14.00 -0.74 -15.06
C LYS A 158 -14.53 -1.18 -16.43
N ILE A 159 -15.60 -1.97 -16.45
CA ILE A 159 -16.20 -2.55 -17.68
C ILE A 159 -17.57 -1.94 -18.00
N TRP A 160 -18.10 -1.06 -17.14
CA TRP A 160 -19.30 -0.27 -17.41
C TRP A 160 -19.10 1.20 -17.06
#